data_AF-A0A9P6GXJ5-F1
#
_entry.id   AF-A0A9P6GXJ5-F1
#
_cell.length_a   1.000
_cell.length_b   1.000
_cell.length_c   1.000
_cell.angle_alpha   90.00
_cell.angle_beta   90.00
_cell.angle_gamma   90.00
#
_symmetry.space_group_name_H-M   'P 1'
#
loop_
_entity.id
_entity.type
_entity.pdbx_description
1 polymer ?
#
loop_
_entity_poly.entity_id
_entity_poly.type
_entity_poly.pdbx_seq_one_letter_code
_entity_poly.pdbx_strand_id
1 'polypeptide(L)'
;MENICKICREELNIAHWLPCNHKFCYICIRRHLENRNFCATCFRYPLSISDLKTNEKIVSDIKKPISLFKVTLPILKRELKKFRINTDGTIERLRWRYNELCIQIDNERFKENPRSIDTIARQLHLRESRIFSQNRNLEMSKIHTALCKLKYEMNSKLKDTGEQNNIEPTKDKPLEENVNNEPKMSKKGPINLLNFFTRKMP
;
A
#
# COMPACT_ATOMS: atom_id res chain seq x y z
N MET A 1 -22.16 -6.62 -23.67
CA MET A 1 -20.68 -6.56 -23.79
C MET A 1 -20.12 -6.38 -22.39
N GLU A 2 -19.13 -7.19 -21.98
CA GLU A 2 -18.61 -7.17 -20.60
C GLU A 2 -17.89 -5.85 -20.28
N ASN A 3 -18.57 -4.95 -19.57
CA ASN A 3 -17.99 -3.71 -19.02
C ASN A 3 -17.36 -3.95 -17.63
N ILE A 4 -16.76 -5.12 -17.42
CA ILE A 4 -16.18 -5.52 -16.13
C ILE A 4 -14.66 -5.64 -16.26
N CYS A 5 -13.93 -5.00 -15.34
CA CYS A 5 -12.48 -5.10 -15.29
C CYS A 5 -12.03 -6.47 -14.75
N LYS A 6 -11.18 -7.17 -15.49
CA LYS A 6 -10.66 -8.48 -15.04
C LYS A 6 -9.66 -8.41 -13.87
N ILE A 7 -9.22 -7.22 -13.46
CA ILE A 7 -8.31 -7.02 -12.32
C ILE A 7 -9.10 -6.75 -11.03
N CYS A 8 -9.98 -5.75 -11.01
CA CYS A 8 -10.78 -5.44 -9.80
C CYS A 8 -12.13 -6.16 -9.72
N ARG A 9 -12.60 -6.77 -10.83
CA ARG A 9 -13.91 -7.44 -10.95
C ARG A 9 -15.12 -6.52 -10.73
N GLU A 10 -14.91 -5.22 -10.88
CA GLU A 10 -15.93 -4.18 -10.85
C GLU A 10 -16.18 -3.63 -12.25
N GLU A 11 -17.17 -2.76 -12.39
CA GLU A 11 -17.40 -2.01 -13.63
C GLU A 11 -16.18 -1.18 -14.03
N LEU A 12 -15.97 -1.06 -15.35
CA LEU A 12 -14.82 -0.33 -15.89
C LEU A 12 -14.91 1.16 -15.54
N ASN A 13 -14.02 1.61 -14.66
CA ASN A 13 -13.77 3.02 -14.38
C ASN A 13 -12.65 3.54 -15.29
N ILE A 14 -13.01 4.42 -16.23
CA ILE A 14 -12.13 4.95 -17.29
C ILE A 14 -11.50 3.79 -18.09
N ALA A 15 -12.26 3.29 -19.05
CA ALA A 15 -11.90 2.08 -19.79
C ALA A 15 -10.64 2.29 -20.66
N HIS A 16 -9.68 1.40 -20.49
CA HIS A 16 -8.49 1.32 -21.32
C HIS A 16 -8.33 -0.09 -21.87
N TRP A 17 -7.80 -0.22 -23.08
CA TRP A 17 -7.49 -1.52 -23.67
C TRP A 17 -6.05 -1.61 -24.13
N LEU A 18 -5.57 -2.86 -24.13
CA LEU A 18 -4.27 -3.24 -24.66
C LEU A 18 -4.39 -3.64 -26.14
N PRO A 19 -3.26 -3.79 -26.87
CA PRO A 19 -3.25 -4.29 -28.25
C PRO A 19 -3.89 -5.67 -28.42
N CYS A 20 -3.95 -6.47 -27.35
CA CYS A 20 -4.64 -7.76 -27.31
C CYS A 20 -6.17 -7.63 -27.07
N ASN A 21 -6.73 -6.42 -27.14
CA ASN A 21 -8.16 -6.08 -26.98
C ASN A 21 -8.78 -6.35 -25.60
N HIS A 22 -8.01 -6.76 -24.59
CA HIS A 22 -8.50 -6.85 -23.22
C HIS A 22 -8.67 -5.46 -22.60
N LYS A 23 -9.82 -5.26 -21.92
CA LYS A 23 -10.23 -3.99 -21.30
C LYS A 23 -10.06 -4.01 -19.78
N PHE A 24 -9.63 -2.89 -19.22
CA PHE A 24 -9.39 -2.71 -17.79
C PHE A 24 -9.69 -1.27 -17.35
N CYS A 25 -9.89 -1.05 -16.05
CA CYS A 25 -9.85 0.30 -15.49
C CYS A 25 -8.44 0.88 -15.66
N TYR A 26 -8.34 2.18 -15.95
CA TYR A 26 -7.06 2.87 -16.11
C TYR A 26 -6.09 2.60 -14.95
N ILE A 27 -6.54 2.84 -13.72
CA ILE A 27 -5.73 2.64 -12.51
C ILE A 27 -5.27 1.19 -12.38
N CYS A 28 -6.15 0.22 -12.66
CA CYS A 28 -5.85 -1.19 -12.50
C CYS A 28 -4.73 -1.63 -13.45
N ILE A 29 -4.86 -1.29 -14.73
CA ILE A 29 -3.87 -1.72 -15.71
C ILE A 29 -2.56 -0.94 -15.59
N ARG A 30 -2.60 0.36 -15.26
CA ARG A 30 -1.38 1.14 -14.98
C ARG A 30 -0.57 0.52 -13.84
N ARG A 31 -1.21 0.23 -12.70
CA ARG A 31 -0.53 -0.40 -11.55
C ARG A 31 0.00 -1.80 -11.86
N HIS A 32 -0.71 -2.57 -12.69
CA HIS A 32 -0.23 -3.87 -13.14
C HIS A 32 1.04 -3.73 -13.99
N LEU A 33 1.04 -2.81 -14.95
CA LEU A 33 2.18 -2.57 -15.85
C LEU A 33 3.41 -1.98 -15.16
N GLU A 34 3.26 -1.34 -14.00
CA GLU A 34 4.41 -0.93 -13.15
C GLU A 34 5.20 -2.14 -12.61
N ASN A 35 4.56 -3.29 -12.43
CA ASN A 35 5.18 -4.48 -11.83
C ASN A 35 5.41 -5.61 -12.85
N ARG A 36 4.61 -5.66 -13.91
CA ARG A 36 4.55 -6.77 -14.86
C ARG A 36 4.29 -6.22 -16.26
N ASN A 37 5.17 -6.51 -17.21
CA ASN A 37 5.07 -6.03 -18.59
C ASN A 37 4.23 -6.96 -19.49
N PHE A 38 3.15 -7.58 -19.00
CA PHE A 38 2.32 -8.49 -19.80
C PHE A 38 0.84 -8.31 -19.48
N CYS A 39 -0.04 -8.74 -20.38
CA CYS A 39 -1.48 -8.60 -20.17
C CYS A 39 -1.94 -9.43 -18.95
N ALA A 40 -2.73 -8.83 -18.05
CA ALA A 40 -3.27 -9.53 -16.88
C ALA A 40 -4.26 -10.67 -17.21
N THR A 41 -4.73 -10.75 -18.46
CA THR A 41 -5.69 -11.78 -18.89
C THR A 41 -5.06 -12.85 -19.76
N CYS A 42 -4.36 -12.48 -20.83
CA CYS A 42 -3.79 -13.45 -21.76
C CYS A 42 -2.29 -13.67 -21.64
N PHE A 43 -1.59 -12.91 -20.78
CA PHE A 43 -0.15 -13.01 -20.55
C PHE A 43 0.72 -12.88 -21.82
N ARG A 44 0.17 -12.29 -22.90
CA ARG A 44 0.88 -12.11 -24.18
C ARG A 44 1.60 -10.77 -24.26
N TYR A 45 2.72 -10.80 -24.98
CA TYR A 45 3.61 -9.71 -25.39
C TYR A 45 4.21 -8.89 -24.24
N PRO A 46 5.45 -8.40 -24.39
CA PRO A 46 5.91 -7.30 -23.57
C PRO A 46 5.06 -6.07 -23.87
N LEU A 47 4.45 -5.50 -22.83
CA LEU A 47 3.58 -4.33 -22.89
C LEU A 47 4.14 -3.22 -22.02
N SER A 48 4.02 -2.00 -22.53
CA SER A 48 4.37 -0.76 -21.87
C SER A 48 3.13 0.09 -21.61
N ILE A 49 3.29 1.14 -20.79
CA ILE A 49 2.23 2.12 -20.53
C ILE A 49 1.78 2.82 -21.83
N SER A 50 2.69 3.01 -22.78
CA SER A 50 2.42 3.66 -24.06
C SER A 50 1.51 2.85 -24.98
N ASP A 51 1.37 1.54 -24.72
CA ASP A 51 0.52 0.65 -25.50
C ASP A 51 -0.96 0.72 -25.07
N LEU A 52 -1.26 1.43 -23.99
CA LEU A 52 -2.62 1.64 -23.50
C LEU A 52 -3.38 2.60 -24.41
N LYS A 53 -4.54 2.15 -24.88
CA LYS A 53 -5.46 2.94 -25.70
C LYS A 53 -6.73 3.24 -24.91
N THR A 54 -7.31 4.41 -25.16
CA THR A 54 -8.60 4.83 -24.61
C THR A 54 -9.34 5.76 -25.58
N ASN A 55 -10.67 5.77 -25.48
CA ASN A 55 -11.51 6.78 -26.14
C ASN A 55 -11.78 7.97 -25.21
N GLU A 56 -11.39 7.88 -23.93
CA GLU A 56 -11.61 8.92 -22.95
C GLU A 56 -10.75 10.14 -23.27
N LYS A 57 -11.38 11.31 -23.29
CA LYS A 57 -10.67 12.57 -23.49
C LYS A 57 -10.14 13.08 -22.16
N ILE A 58 -9.00 13.75 -22.21
CA ILE A 58 -8.52 14.51 -21.06
C ILE A 58 -9.37 15.77 -20.97
N VAL A 59 -10.02 15.98 -19.83
CA VAL A 59 -10.97 17.09 -19.60
C VAL A 59 -10.40 18.10 -18.61
N SER A 60 -9.52 17.69 -17.69
CA SER A 60 -8.99 18.60 -16.67
C SER A 60 -7.53 19.00 -16.88
N ASP A 61 -7.21 20.23 -16.48
CA ASP A 61 -5.88 20.83 -16.54
C ASP A 61 -5.03 20.62 -15.27
N ILE A 62 -5.31 19.57 -14.49
CA ILE A 62 -4.45 19.25 -13.33
C ILE A 62 -3.00 19.06 -13.78
N LYS A 63 -2.11 19.82 -13.13
CA LYS A 63 -0.68 19.79 -13.41
C LYS A 63 -0.09 18.40 -13.14
N LYS A 64 0.47 17.80 -14.19
CA LYS A 64 1.13 16.49 -14.12
C LYS A 64 2.49 16.56 -13.40
N PRO A 65 2.88 15.54 -12.63
CA PRO A 65 4.26 15.37 -12.18
C PRO A 65 5.23 15.27 -13.36
N ILE A 66 6.48 15.72 -13.16
CA ILE A 66 7.49 15.75 -14.22
C ILE A 66 7.91 14.33 -14.58
N SER A 67 8.03 13.97 -15.86
CA SER A 67 8.61 12.67 -16.22
C SER A 67 10.06 12.58 -15.72
N LEU A 68 10.33 11.70 -14.77
CA LEU A 68 11.65 11.55 -14.17
C LEU A 68 12.46 10.51 -14.96
N PHE A 69 13.28 10.98 -15.90
CA PHE A 69 14.20 10.11 -16.64
C PHE A 69 15.22 9.43 -15.71
N LYS A 70 15.73 10.15 -14.71
CA LYS A 70 16.62 9.61 -13.66
C LYS A 70 16.02 9.82 -12.29
N VAL A 71 15.57 8.73 -11.67
CA VAL A 71 14.95 8.73 -10.35
C VAL A 71 16.02 8.72 -9.26
N THR A 72 16.37 9.90 -8.75
CA THR A 72 17.25 10.06 -7.58
C THR A 72 16.45 10.49 -6.35
N LEU A 73 16.96 10.17 -5.16
CA LEU A 73 16.31 10.51 -3.89
C LEU A 73 16.01 12.02 -3.73
N PRO A 74 16.94 12.95 -4.04
CA PRO A 74 16.68 14.38 -3.91
C PRO A 74 15.58 14.87 -4.85
N ILE A 75 15.56 14.35 -6.08
CA ILE A 75 14.54 14.71 -7.08
C ILE A 75 13.17 14.21 -6.64
N LEU A 76 13.06 12.96 -6.17
CA LEU A 76 11.82 12.40 -5.64
C LEU A 76 11.27 13.24 -4.48
N LYS A 77 12.11 13.55 -3.49
CA LYS A 77 11.69 14.37 -2.34
C LYS A 77 11.21 15.75 -2.78
N ARG A 78 11.90 16.39 -3.72
CA ARG A 78 11.52 17.70 -4.27
C ARG A 78 10.15 17.64 -4.96
N GLU A 79 9.94 16.65 -5.82
CA GLU A 79 8.66 16.51 -6.52
C GLU A 79 7.52 16.20 -5.56
N LEU A 80 7.67 15.21 -4.67
CA LEU A 80 6.64 14.86 -3.70
C LEU A 80 6.26 16.04 -2.79
N LYS A 81 7.23 16.89 -2.41
CA LYS A 81 6.98 18.10 -1.62
C LYS A 81 6.11 19.12 -2.34
N LYS A 82 6.22 19.26 -3.68
CA LYS A 82 5.34 20.15 -4.48
C LYS A 82 3.87 19.76 -4.37
N PHE A 83 3.58 18.48 -4.22
CA PHE A 83 2.24 17.94 -4.07
C PHE A 83 1.85 17.68 -2.60
N ARG A 84 2.63 18.21 -1.64
CA ARG A 84 2.39 18.07 -0.19
C ARG A 84 2.31 16.61 0.29
N ILE A 85 3.06 15.71 -0.35
CA ILE A 85 3.15 14.30 0.04
C ILE A 85 4.34 14.10 0.98
N ASN A 86 4.17 13.20 1.95
CA ASN A 86 5.22 12.83 2.91
C ASN A 86 6.50 12.35 2.16
N THR A 87 7.66 12.84 2.60
CA THR A 87 8.99 12.57 2.01
C THR A 87 9.89 11.67 2.86
N ASP A 88 9.36 11.08 3.92
CA ASP A 88 10.06 10.22 4.87
C ASP A 88 10.03 8.75 4.41
N GLY A 89 11.05 7.99 4.82
CA GLY A 89 11.19 6.57 4.51
C GLY A 89 12.22 6.27 3.43
N THR A 90 12.24 5.01 3.00
CA THR A 90 13.23 4.49 2.04
C THR A 90 12.95 4.99 0.62
N ILE A 91 13.94 4.87 -0.27
CA ILE A 91 13.81 5.27 -1.66
C ILE A 91 12.70 4.49 -2.39
N GLU A 92 12.50 3.22 -2.06
CA GLU A 92 11.44 2.38 -2.63
C GLU A 92 10.06 2.91 -2.25
N ARG A 93 9.90 3.32 -0.98
CA ARG A 93 8.65 3.90 -0.49
C ARG A 93 8.35 5.22 -1.18
N LEU A 94 9.37 6.05 -1.40
CA LEU A 94 9.23 7.31 -2.14
C LEU A 94 8.93 7.08 -3.62
N ARG A 95 9.55 6.09 -4.26
CA ARG A 95 9.21 5.68 -5.64
C ARG A 95 7.77 5.21 -5.73
N TRP A 96 7.32 4.38 -4.78
CA TRP A 96 5.94 3.91 -4.73
C TRP A 96 4.96 5.09 -4.64
N ARG A 97 5.20 6.04 -3.72
CA ARG A 97 4.38 7.25 -3.61
C ARG A 97 4.36 8.05 -4.91
N TYR A 98 5.53 8.20 -5.54
CA TYR A 98 5.66 8.95 -6.78
C TYR A 98 4.88 8.31 -7.93
N ASN A 99 5.04 7.01 -8.15
CA ASN A 99 4.34 6.28 -9.20
C ASN A 99 2.83 6.31 -8.94
N GLU A 100 2.41 6.08 -7.70
CA GLU A 100 1.00 6.11 -7.35
C GLU A 100 0.39 7.50 -7.54
N LEU A 101 1.11 8.57 -7.19
CA LEU A 101 0.69 9.94 -7.44
C LEU A 101 0.47 10.19 -8.94
N CYS A 102 1.41 9.76 -9.78
CA CYS A 102 1.31 9.92 -11.23
C CYS A 102 0.07 9.20 -11.79
N ILE A 103 -0.20 7.98 -11.33
CA ILE A 103 -1.37 7.20 -11.72
C ILE A 103 -2.66 7.91 -11.29
N GLN A 104 -2.73 8.39 -10.04
CA GLN A 104 -3.93 9.08 -9.55
C GLN A 104 -4.18 10.39 -10.31
N ILE A 105 -3.15 11.22 -10.50
CA ILE A 105 -3.29 12.49 -11.23
C ILE A 105 -3.72 12.23 -12.66
N ASP A 106 -3.06 11.32 -13.38
CA ASP A 106 -3.47 11.00 -14.74
C ASP A 106 -4.91 10.45 -14.80
N ASN A 107 -5.34 9.67 -13.80
CA ASN A 107 -6.72 9.19 -13.72
C ASN A 107 -7.72 10.33 -13.52
N GLU A 108 -7.42 11.28 -12.63
CA GLU A 108 -8.29 12.44 -12.40
C GLU A 108 -8.41 13.31 -13.64
N ARG A 109 -7.41 13.32 -14.52
CA ARG A 109 -7.44 14.13 -15.74
C ARG A 109 -8.51 13.73 -16.75
N PHE A 110 -9.02 12.51 -16.68
CA PHE A 110 -10.16 12.04 -17.49
C PHE A 110 -11.52 12.41 -16.90
N LYS A 111 -11.58 13.02 -15.71
CA LYS A 111 -12.83 13.35 -15.03
C LYS A 111 -13.21 14.81 -15.24
N GLU A 112 -14.50 15.06 -15.43
CA GLU A 112 -15.07 16.41 -15.50
C GLU A 112 -14.86 17.18 -14.19
N ASN A 113 -15.06 16.50 -13.05
CA ASN A 113 -14.88 17.05 -11.72
C ASN A 113 -13.72 16.33 -11.02
N PRO A 114 -12.47 16.72 -11.31
CA PRO A 114 -11.33 16.04 -10.75
C PRO A 114 -11.12 16.41 -9.29
N ARG A 115 -10.57 15.48 -8.51
CA ARG A 115 -10.28 15.72 -7.09
C ARG A 115 -9.10 16.68 -6.92
N SER A 116 -9.16 17.47 -5.84
CA SER A 116 -8.05 18.35 -5.48
C SER A 116 -6.77 17.55 -5.15
N ILE A 117 -5.61 18.18 -5.36
CA ILE A 117 -4.31 17.58 -5.05
C ILE A 117 -4.24 17.14 -3.58
N ASP A 118 -4.74 17.94 -2.65
CA ASP A 118 -4.77 17.58 -1.22
C ASP A 118 -5.64 16.34 -0.96
N THR A 119 -6.72 16.14 -1.72
CA THR A 119 -7.56 14.94 -1.62
C THR A 119 -6.84 13.71 -2.17
N ILE A 120 -6.14 13.85 -3.30
CA ILE A 120 -5.31 12.78 -3.87
C ILE A 120 -4.21 12.38 -2.87
N ALA A 121 -3.51 13.37 -2.28
CA ALA A 121 -2.44 13.14 -1.31
C ALA A 121 -2.96 12.39 -0.05
N ARG A 122 -4.12 12.78 0.49
CA ARG A 122 -4.75 12.09 1.62
C ARG A 122 -5.08 10.63 1.28
N GLN A 123 -5.67 10.37 0.11
CA GLN A 123 -5.99 9.00 -0.30
C GLN A 123 -4.75 8.14 -0.52
N LEU A 124 -3.68 8.73 -1.06
CA LEU A 124 -2.41 8.06 -1.23
C LEU A 124 -1.84 7.63 0.13
N HIS A 125 -1.90 8.50 1.14
CA HIS A 125 -1.48 8.17 2.49
C HIS A 125 -2.29 7.02 3.10
N LEU A 126 -3.62 7.05 2.98
CA LEU A 126 -4.49 5.98 3.46
C LEU A 126 -4.16 4.63 2.78
N ARG A 127 -3.92 4.66 1.48
CA ARG A 127 -3.58 3.47 0.70
C ARG A 127 -2.21 2.92 1.05
N GLU A 128 -1.23 3.80 1.24
CA GLU A 128 0.09 3.43 1.74
C GLU A 128 -0.02 2.68 3.07
N SER A 129 -0.76 3.25 4.02
CA SER A 129 -0.98 2.65 5.33
C SER A 129 -1.60 1.26 5.22
N ARG A 130 -2.52 1.03 4.28
CA ARG A 130 -3.12 -0.30 4.03
C ARG A 130 -2.09 -1.30 3.47
N ILE A 131 -1.32 -0.92 2.46
CA ILE A 131 -0.38 -1.83 1.78
C ILE A 131 0.81 -2.18 2.68
N PHE A 132 1.41 -1.19 3.32
CA PHE A 132 2.64 -1.41 4.10
C PHE A 132 2.35 -1.89 5.54
N SER A 133 1.12 -1.76 6.06
CA SER A 133 0.73 -2.49 7.28
C SER A 133 0.49 -3.96 6.98
N GLN A 134 -0.21 -4.29 5.90
CA GLN A 134 -0.41 -5.67 5.45
C GLN A 134 0.91 -6.39 5.19
N ASN A 135 1.85 -5.75 4.48
CA ASN A 135 3.16 -6.35 4.22
C ASN A 135 3.96 -6.61 5.50
N ARG A 136 3.91 -5.70 6.49
CA ARG A 136 4.56 -5.93 7.79
C ARG A 136 3.94 -7.14 8.53
N ASN A 137 2.62 -7.28 8.51
CA ASN A 137 1.95 -8.42 9.14
C ASN A 137 2.31 -9.75 8.45
N LEU A 138 2.34 -9.76 7.11
CA LEU A 138 2.75 -10.91 6.31
C LEU A 138 4.21 -11.32 6.58
N GLU A 139 5.13 -10.35 6.59
CA GLU A 139 6.54 -10.61 6.90
C GLU A 139 6.72 -11.12 8.33
N MET A 140 6.04 -10.51 9.31
CA MET A 140 6.07 -10.99 10.70
C MET A 140 5.54 -12.42 10.84
N SER A 141 4.48 -12.78 10.11
CA SER A 141 3.96 -14.15 10.10
C SER A 141 4.97 -15.14 9.53
N LYS A 142 5.66 -14.80 8.43
CA LYS A 142 6.70 -15.67 7.84
C LYS A 142 7.88 -15.86 8.77
N ILE A 143 8.33 -14.78 9.41
CA ILE A 143 9.41 -14.81 10.40
C ILE A 143 9.02 -15.70 11.57
N HIS A 144 7.82 -15.54 12.12
CA HIS A 144 7.31 -16.38 13.19
C HIS A 144 7.30 -17.86 12.79
N THR A 145 6.77 -18.20 11.62
CA THR A 145 6.78 -19.58 11.11
C THR A 145 8.20 -20.13 10.94
N ALA A 146 9.13 -19.33 10.42
CA ALA A 146 10.53 -19.74 10.25
C ALA A 146 11.20 -20.00 11.61
N LEU A 147 10.99 -19.13 12.60
CA LEU A 147 11.50 -19.30 13.95
C LEU A 147 10.93 -20.56 14.63
N CYS A 148 9.63 -20.84 14.46
CA CYS A 148 9.02 -22.08 14.96
C CYS A 148 9.65 -23.33 14.34
N LYS A 149 9.92 -23.32 13.03
CA LYS A 149 10.58 -24.44 12.33
C LYS A 149 12.00 -24.65 12.84
N LEU A 150 12.79 -23.58 12.94
CA LEU A 150 14.15 -23.64 13.47
C LEU A 150 14.17 -24.17 14.91
N LYS A 151 13.25 -23.71 15.76
CA LYS A 151 13.12 -24.21 17.14
C LYS A 151 12.80 -25.70 17.17
N TYR A 152 11.91 -26.17 16.29
CA TYR A 152 11.60 -27.59 16.17
C TYR A 152 12.80 -28.42 15.71
N GLU A 153 13.51 -27.98 14.67
CA GLU A 153 14.70 -28.67 14.13
C GLU A 153 15.85 -28.71 15.13
N MET A 154 16.05 -27.64 15.92
CA MET A 154 17.04 -27.64 17.00
C MET A 154 16.67 -28.65 18.09
N ASN A 155 15.39 -28.69 18.49
CA ASN A 155 14.91 -29.62 19.51
C ASN A 155 14.93 -31.08 19.05
N SER A 156 14.71 -31.37 17.76
CA SER A 156 14.85 -32.74 17.24
C SER A 156 16.31 -33.18 17.22
N LYS A 157 17.23 -32.32 16.77
CA LYS A 157 18.67 -32.63 16.75
C LYS A 157 19.27 -32.84 18.14
N LEU A 158 18.74 -32.15 19.16
CA LEU A 158 19.13 -32.36 20.56
C LEU A 158 18.68 -33.72 21.11
N LYS A 159 17.58 -34.28 20.61
CA LYS A 159 17.12 -35.64 20.99
C LYS A 159 17.95 -36.74 20.32
N ASP A 160 18.50 -36.46 19.14
CA ASP A 160 19.29 -37.44 18.38
C ASP A 160 20.77 -37.50 18.80
N THR A 161 21.26 -36.53 19.58
CA THR A 161 22.68 -36.40 19.96
C THR A 161 22.97 -36.68 21.44
N GLY A 162 21.97 -37.07 22.24
CA GLY A 162 22.11 -37.26 23.68
C GLY A 162 21.63 -38.63 24.15
N GLU A 163 22.61 -39.47 24.49
CA GLU A 163 22.50 -40.58 25.42
C GLU A 163 21.60 -40.31 26.62
N GLN A 164 21.09 -41.40 27.19
CA GLN A 164 20.48 -41.49 28.49
C GLN A 164 21.31 -40.73 29.54
N ASN A 165 20.88 -39.52 29.91
CA ASN A 165 21.19 -38.95 31.21
C ASN A 165 19.86 -38.69 31.92
N ASN A 166 19.57 -39.59 32.86
CA ASN A 166 18.56 -39.42 33.89
C ASN A 166 18.82 -38.10 34.61
N ILE A 167 17.99 -37.10 34.35
CA ILE A 167 17.78 -36.01 35.29
C ILE A 167 16.35 -36.18 35.76
N GLU A 168 16.22 -36.54 37.03
CA GLU A 168 14.96 -36.70 37.74
C GLU A 168 14.06 -35.48 37.57
N PRO A 169 12.73 -35.68 37.51
CA PRO A 169 11.78 -34.58 37.53
C PRO A 169 11.80 -33.93 38.92
N THR A 170 12.44 -32.78 39.05
CA THR A 170 12.19 -31.89 40.18
C THR A 170 10.75 -31.40 40.09
N LYS A 171 9.93 -31.96 40.98
CA LYS A 171 8.63 -31.42 41.36
C LYS A 171 8.86 -30.01 41.88
N ASP A 172 8.40 -28.99 41.17
CA ASP A 172 8.00 -27.75 41.83
C ASP A 172 6.76 -27.12 41.19
N LYS A 173 5.83 -26.91 42.11
CA LYS A 173 4.48 -26.34 42.16
C LYS A 173 3.93 -25.52 40.98
N PRO A 174 2.59 -25.59 40.79
CA PRO A 174 1.85 -24.62 39.99
C PRO A 174 1.80 -23.28 40.74
N LEU A 175 2.19 -22.19 40.06
CA LEU A 175 1.79 -20.84 40.43
C LEU A 175 0.80 -20.35 39.38
N GLU A 176 -0.46 -20.58 39.76
CA GLU A 176 -1.66 -19.79 39.53
C GLU A 176 -1.61 -18.68 38.48
N GLU A 177 -2.53 -18.84 37.53
CA GLU A 177 -3.12 -17.78 36.72
C GLU A 177 -3.56 -16.61 37.61
N ASN A 178 -2.91 -15.46 37.47
CA ASN A 178 -3.52 -14.18 37.82
C ASN A 178 -3.89 -13.45 36.53
N VAL A 179 -5.02 -13.89 35.96
CA VAL A 179 -5.89 -13.04 35.16
C VAL A 179 -6.54 -12.06 36.14
N ASN A 180 -6.09 -10.82 36.14
CA ASN A 180 -6.92 -9.61 36.32
C ASN A 180 -6.01 -8.40 36.54
N ASN A 181 -5.79 -7.64 35.47
CA ASN A 181 -5.64 -6.19 35.58
C ASN A 181 -6.08 -5.56 34.26
N GLU A 182 -7.38 -5.26 34.20
CA GLU A 182 -7.92 -4.25 33.29
C GLU A 182 -7.29 -2.88 33.60
N PRO A 183 -6.79 -2.14 32.60
CA PRO A 183 -6.76 -0.69 32.70
C PRO A 183 -8.16 -0.17 32.35
N LYS A 184 -8.87 0.27 33.39
CA LYS A 184 -10.13 1.01 33.31
C LYS A 184 -10.03 2.14 32.29
N MET A 185 -11.01 2.18 31.40
CA MET A 185 -11.32 3.31 30.54
C MET A 185 -11.49 4.59 31.38
N SER A 186 -10.54 5.52 31.26
CA SER A 186 -10.79 6.93 31.58
C SER A 186 -11.64 7.53 30.46
N LYS A 187 -12.94 7.63 30.72
CA LYS A 187 -13.88 8.47 29.97
C LYS A 187 -13.43 9.93 30.07
N LYS A 188 -12.93 10.51 28.97
CA LYS A 188 -13.04 11.96 28.73
C LYS A 188 -14.06 12.14 27.62
N GLY A 189 -15.17 12.77 28.01
CA GLY A 189 -16.31 13.09 27.16
C GLY A 189 -16.01 14.16 26.11
N PRO A 190 -17.06 14.63 25.41
CA PRO A 190 -16.93 15.33 24.14
C PRO A 190 -16.45 16.76 24.37
N ILE A 191 -15.47 17.20 23.58
CA ILE A 191 -15.20 18.64 23.45
C ILE A 191 -16.10 19.16 22.33
N ASN A 192 -17.09 19.94 22.77
CA ASN A 192 -18.02 20.69 21.95
C ASN A 192 -17.31 21.63 20.98
N LEU A 193 -17.83 21.64 19.75
CA LEU A 193 -17.82 22.77 18.83
C LEU A 193 -18.59 23.95 19.47
N LEU A 194 -17.99 25.15 19.48
CA LEU A 194 -18.55 26.40 18.94
C LEU A 194 -17.85 27.65 19.51
N ASN A 195 -17.32 28.45 18.57
CA ASN A 195 -17.13 29.91 18.55
C ASN A 195 -16.18 30.54 19.60
N PHE A 196 -15.42 31.61 19.35
CA PHE A 196 -15.79 32.88 18.69
C PHE A 196 -14.53 33.79 18.51
N PHE A 197 -14.61 34.74 17.57
CA PHE A 197 -13.95 36.06 17.49
C PHE A 197 -12.50 36.24 16.97
N THR A 198 -12.44 36.72 15.71
CA THR A 198 -11.80 37.97 15.20
C THR A 198 -10.37 38.39 15.58
N ARG A 199 -9.58 38.73 14.54
CA ARG A 199 -8.84 40.01 14.30
C ARG A 199 -7.97 39.83 13.03
N LYS A 200 -8.25 40.46 11.89
CA LYS A 200 -7.84 41.81 11.42
C LYS A 200 -6.39 42.22 11.73
N MET A 201 -5.62 42.31 10.63
CA MET A 201 -4.63 43.35 10.24
C MET A 201 -3.29 43.44 10.99
N PRO A 202 -2.23 44.05 10.42
CA PRO A 202 -2.16 45.10 9.36
C PRO A 202 -2.13 44.60 7.92
#